data_AF-A0A962IYN8-F1
#
_entry.id   AF-A0A962IYN8-F1
#
_cell.length_a   1.000
_cell.length_b   1.000
_cell.length_c   1.000
_cell.angle_alpha   90.00
_cell.angle_beta   90.00
_cell.angle_gamma   90.00
#
_symmetry.space_group_name_H-M   'P 1'
#
loop_
_entity.id
_entity.type
_entity.pdbx_description
1 polymer ?
#
loop_
_entity_poly.entity_id
_entity_poly.type
_entity_poly.pdbx_seq_one_letter_code
_entity_poly.pdbx_strand_id
1 'polypeptide(L)'
;ATMGWTGDPEKDRHNPTLRAFYPTTDLVTGPDIIFFWVARMIMAGFQFMGEMPFRNVYFTGIIRDKQGRKMSKSLGNSPDPLDLVARFGADALRFGVMRSAPLGQDVIYDEVNVELGRNFCNKLWNACRFRQLQGGEVQAEIQSERLTSDDRWILLRLDQAIREITVAYE
;
A
#
# COMPACT_ATOMS: atom_id res chain seq x y z
N ALA A 1 18.89 -4.84 -14.81
CA ALA A 1 18.66 -3.38 -14.82
C ALA A 1 17.16 -3.13 -14.90
N THR A 2 16.61 -2.24 -14.05
CA THR A 2 15.15 -2.00 -13.94
C THR A 2 14.61 -1.09 -15.05
N MET A 3 15.38 -0.06 -15.44
CA MET A 3 15.03 0.89 -16.51
C MET A 3 15.92 0.76 -17.75
N GLY A 4 16.71 -0.32 -17.84
CA GLY A 4 17.59 -0.56 -18.98
C GLY A 4 18.77 0.41 -19.12
N TRP A 5 19.21 1.06 -18.03
CA TRP A 5 20.44 1.87 -18.03
C TRP A 5 21.64 1.02 -18.45
N THR A 6 22.43 1.54 -19.39
CA THR A 6 23.56 0.83 -19.99
C THR A 6 24.92 1.45 -19.62
N GLY A 7 24.95 2.69 -19.16
CA GLY A 7 26.17 3.45 -18.91
C GLY A 7 26.78 4.06 -20.18
N ASP A 8 26.13 3.85 -21.34
CA ASP A 8 26.47 4.47 -22.61
C ASP A 8 25.56 5.70 -22.82
N PRO A 9 26.11 6.94 -22.76
CA PRO A 9 25.30 8.15 -22.82
C PRO A 9 24.43 8.27 -24.07
N GLU A 10 24.87 7.76 -25.23
CA GLU A 10 24.10 7.85 -26.46
C GLU A 10 22.91 6.87 -26.44
N LYS A 11 23.12 5.65 -25.94
CA LYS A 11 22.02 4.69 -25.78
C LYS A 11 21.02 5.15 -24.72
N ASP A 12 21.53 5.66 -23.60
CA ASP A 12 20.71 6.08 -22.48
C ASP A 12 19.92 7.37 -22.78
N ARG A 13 20.44 8.28 -23.62
CA ARG A 13 19.70 9.45 -24.13
C ARG A 13 18.47 9.04 -24.95
N HIS A 14 18.55 7.93 -25.67
CA HIS A 14 17.45 7.40 -26.48
C HIS A 14 16.59 6.37 -25.74
N ASN A 15 16.87 6.08 -24.47
CA ASN A 15 16.08 5.15 -23.66
C ASN A 15 14.77 5.82 -23.19
N PRO A 16 13.59 5.42 -23.72
CA PRO A 16 12.32 6.06 -23.39
C PRO A 16 11.90 5.82 -21.94
N THR A 17 12.20 4.65 -21.38
CA THR A 17 11.84 4.28 -20.01
C THR A 17 12.64 5.09 -19.01
N LEU A 18 13.95 5.21 -19.21
CA LEU A 18 14.82 5.98 -18.33
C LEU A 18 14.40 7.45 -18.29
N ARG A 19 14.09 8.04 -19.45
CA ARG A 19 13.61 9.43 -19.54
C ARG A 19 12.24 9.67 -18.91
N ALA A 20 11.35 8.69 -18.96
CA ALA A 20 10.00 8.83 -18.43
C ALA A 20 9.94 8.70 -16.91
N PHE A 21 10.82 7.88 -16.32
CA PHE A 21 10.68 7.44 -14.93
C PHE A 21 11.88 7.76 -14.02
N TYR A 22 12.95 8.38 -14.55
CA TYR A 22 14.06 8.89 -13.75
C TYR A 22 14.04 10.44 -13.71
N PRO A 23 14.13 11.07 -12.53
CA PRO A 23 14.19 10.46 -11.19
C PRO A 23 12.83 9.89 -10.75
N THR A 24 12.86 8.77 -10.01
CA THR A 24 11.65 8.13 -9.44
C THR A 24 11.00 9.03 -8.40
N THR A 25 9.69 8.97 -8.21
CA THR A 25 9.02 9.79 -7.17
C THR A 25 9.37 9.30 -5.76
N ASP A 26 9.03 8.05 -5.43
CA ASP A 26 9.14 7.53 -4.06
C ASP A 26 9.94 6.22 -4.00
N LEU A 27 10.87 6.13 -3.04
CA LEU A 27 11.48 4.88 -2.62
C LEU A 27 10.88 4.44 -1.28
N VAL A 28 10.16 3.32 -1.27
CA VAL A 28 9.58 2.71 -0.06
C VAL A 28 10.49 1.59 0.46
N THR A 29 10.93 1.66 1.71
CA THR A 29 11.83 0.63 2.28
C THR A 29 11.81 0.60 3.82
N GLY A 30 12.37 -0.44 4.44
CA GLY A 30 12.69 -0.45 5.87
C GLY A 30 13.95 0.38 6.20
N PRO A 31 14.05 0.95 7.43
CA PRO A 31 15.21 1.74 7.87
C PRO A 31 16.49 0.91 8.07
N ASP A 32 16.37 -0.41 8.16
CA ASP A 32 17.47 -1.35 8.40
C ASP A 32 18.49 -1.42 7.26
N ILE A 33 18.13 -0.97 6.04
CA ILE A 33 19.01 -0.93 4.88
C ILE A 33 19.34 0.48 4.39
N ILE A 34 19.14 1.51 5.22
CA ILE A 34 19.41 2.90 4.84
C ILE A 34 20.83 3.11 4.29
N PHE A 35 21.86 2.60 4.97
CA PHE A 35 23.25 2.76 4.53
C PHE A 35 23.67 1.75 3.45
N PHE A 36 23.09 0.55 3.46
CA PHE A 36 23.47 -0.52 2.53
C PHE A 36 22.77 -0.41 1.17
N TRP A 37 21.65 0.31 1.11
CA TRP A 37 20.84 0.43 -0.09
C TRP A 37 20.57 1.88 -0.46
N VAL A 38 19.82 2.62 0.37
CA VAL A 38 19.35 3.99 0.05
C VAL A 38 20.52 4.93 -0.23
N ALA A 39 21.47 5.00 0.69
CA ALA A 39 22.66 5.86 0.54
C ALA A 39 23.49 5.47 -0.70
N ARG A 40 23.63 4.16 -0.97
CA ARG A 40 24.38 3.68 -2.13
C ARG A 40 23.70 4.01 -3.46
N MET A 41 22.36 3.93 -3.51
CA MET A 41 21.59 4.37 -4.68
C MET A 41 21.76 5.86 -4.93
N ILE A 42 21.73 6.68 -3.87
CA ILE A 42 21.96 8.14 -3.98
C ILE A 42 23.35 8.41 -4.55
N MET A 43 24.39 7.78 -3.99
CA MET A 43 25.77 7.92 -4.49
C MET A 43 25.88 7.49 -5.96
N ALA A 44 25.28 6.36 -6.34
CA ALA A 44 25.30 5.87 -7.71
C ALA A 44 24.53 6.80 -8.68
N GLY A 45 23.38 7.34 -8.25
CA GLY A 45 22.60 8.29 -9.04
C GLY A 45 23.41 9.55 -9.34
N PHE A 46 24.04 10.15 -8.33
CA PHE A 46 24.90 11.31 -8.55
C PHE A 46 26.16 10.98 -9.35
N GLN A 47 26.77 9.81 -9.14
CA GLN A 47 27.98 9.41 -9.86
C GLN A 47 27.73 9.13 -11.34
N PHE A 48 26.62 8.48 -11.69
CA PHE A 48 26.37 8.00 -13.05
C PHE A 48 25.37 8.84 -13.85
N MET A 49 24.43 9.49 -13.17
CA MET A 49 23.37 10.29 -13.79
C MET A 49 23.51 11.79 -13.50
N GLY A 50 24.33 12.17 -12.51
CA GLY A 50 24.52 13.58 -12.13
C GLY A 50 23.35 14.20 -11.35
N GLU A 51 22.35 13.40 -10.97
CA GLU A 51 21.18 13.86 -10.22
C GLU A 51 20.66 12.79 -9.25
N MET A 52 19.73 13.17 -8.37
CA MET A 52 19.15 12.25 -7.38
C MET A 52 18.37 11.11 -8.06
N PRO A 53 18.41 9.87 -7.54
CA PRO A 53 17.67 8.75 -8.13
C PRO A 53 16.18 8.71 -7.79
N PHE A 54 15.79 9.34 -6.68
CA PHE A 54 14.41 9.44 -6.23
C PHE A 54 14.17 10.75 -5.48
N ARG A 55 12.94 11.27 -5.52
CA ARG A 55 12.56 12.53 -4.87
C ARG A 55 12.29 12.37 -3.38
N ASN A 56 11.61 11.29 -3.01
CA ASN A 56 11.21 10.99 -1.64
C ASN A 56 11.70 9.61 -1.21
N VAL A 57 11.93 9.45 0.10
CA VAL A 57 12.15 8.14 0.74
C VAL A 57 11.15 7.96 1.86
N TYR A 58 10.32 6.93 1.75
CA TYR A 58 9.34 6.57 2.77
C TYR A 58 9.81 5.33 3.53
N PHE A 59 10.09 5.50 4.81
CA PHE A 59 10.51 4.40 5.68
C PHE A 59 9.31 3.73 6.34
N THR A 60 9.10 2.45 6.03
CA THR A 60 8.09 1.62 6.71
C THR A 60 8.61 1.16 8.07
N GLY A 61 7.70 0.90 9.00
CA GLY A 61 8.01 0.16 10.22
C GLY A 61 8.55 -1.24 9.92
N ILE A 62 9.34 -1.77 10.85
CA ILE A 62 9.80 -3.16 10.81
C ILE A 62 8.76 -4.05 11.50
N ILE A 63 8.42 -5.17 10.87
CA ILE A 63 7.54 -6.16 11.48
C ILE A 63 8.34 -6.95 12.54
N ARG A 64 7.77 -6.99 13.75
CA ARG A 64 8.31 -7.66 14.93
C ARG A 64 7.39 -8.78 15.38
N ASP A 65 7.97 -9.84 15.94
CA ASP A 65 7.21 -10.88 16.62
C ASP A 65 6.62 -10.39 17.95
N LYS A 66 5.82 -11.24 18.61
CA LYS A 66 5.18 -10.92 19.91
C LYS A 66 6.18 -10.60 21.03
N GLN A 67 7.46 -10.93 20.86
CA GLN A 67 8.54 -10.66 21.81
C GLN A 67 9.30 -9.37 21.44
N GLY A 68 8.86 -8.65 20.40
CA GLY A 68 9.50 -7.43 19.91
C GLY A 68 10.76 -7.67 19.07
N ARG A 69 11.08 -8.92 18.71
CA ARG A 69 12.24 -9.22 17.87
C ARG A 69 11.87 -9.01 16.41
N LYS A 70 12.80 -8.46 15.63
CA LYS A 70 12.63 -8.34 14.17
C LYS A 70 12.28 -9.71 13.58
N MET A 71 11.28 -9.75 12.72
CA MET A 71 11.03 -10.96 11.95
C MET A 71 12.13 -11.21 10.93
N SER A 72 12.66 -12.41 10.92
CA SER A 72 13.56 -12.86 9.87
C SER A 72 13.45 -14.37 9.65
N LYS A 73 13.77 -14.79 8.43
CA LYS A 73 13.89 -16.22 8.10
C LYS A 73 14.96 -16.91 8.96
N SER A 74 16.07 -16.23 9.24
CA SER A 74 17.17 -16.77 10.05
C SER A 74 16.79 -17.04 11.50
N LEU A 75 15.87 -16.26 12.06
CA LEU A 75 15.35 -16.45 13.43
C LEU A 75 14.18 -17.44 13.47
N GLY A 76 13.70 -17.92 12.33
CA GLY A 76 12.55 -18.83 12.23
C GLY A 76 11.23 -18.24 12.73
N ASN A 77 11.17 -16.92 12.95
CA ASN A 77 10.01 -16.22 13.54
C ASN A 77 9.18 -15.44 12.50
N SER A 78 9.45 -15.65 11.21
CA SER A 78 8.69 -15.07 10.10
C SER A 78 7.77 -16.14 9.51
N PRO A 79 6.43 -16.04 9.67
CA PRO A 79 5.51 -16.91 8.97
C PRO A 79 5.60 -16.71 7.45
N ASP A 80 5.27 -17.74 6.66
CA ASP A 80 5.15 -17.59 5.21
C ASP A 80 3.88 -16.77 4.88
N PRO A 81 4.01 -15.64 4.15
CA PRO A 81 2.85 -14.88 3.72
C PRO A 81 1.82 -15.69 2.94
N LEU A 82 2.24 -16.69 2.13
CA LEU A 82 1.32 -17.51 1.34
C LEU A 82 0.48 -18.44 2.21
N ASP A 83 1.03 -18.96 3.30
CA ASP A 83 0.27 -19.75 4.27
C ASP A 83 -0.81 -18.89 4.94
N LEU A 84 -0.48 -17.64 5.27
CA LEU A 84 -1.45 -16.69 5.82
C LEU A 84 -2.54 -16.32 4.81
N VAL A 85 -2.16 -16.12 3.54
CA VAL A 85 -3.12 -15.87 2.44
C VAL A 85 -4.05 -17.07 2.25
N ALA A 86 -3.53 -18.30 2.29
CA ALA A 86 -4.34 -19.51 2.18
C ALA A 86 -5.35 -19.64 3.33
N ARG A 87 -4.97 -19.21 4.55
CA ARG A 87 -5.82 -19.27 5.74
C ARG A 87 -6.85 -18.15 5.82
N PHE A 88 -6.48 -16.92 5.48
CA PHE A 88 -7.28 -15.71 5.76
C PHE A 88 -7.70 -14.92 4.52
N GLY A 89 -7.01 -15.09 3.39
CA GLY A 89 -7.17 -14.29 2.17
C GLY A 89 -6.17 -13.14 2.06
N ALA A 90 -5.86 -12.74 0.82
CA ALA A 90 -4.87 -11.69 0.55
C ALA A 90 -5.30 -10.32 1.10
N ASP A 91 -6.58 -9.96 0.95
CA ASP A 91 -7.09 -8.68 1.45
C ASP A 91 -7.08 -8.62 2.98
N ALA A 92 -7.36 -9.74 3.64
CA ALA A 92 -7.28 -9.84 5.10
C ALA A 92 -5.86 -9.57 5.60
N LEU A 93 -4.85 -10.16 4.95
CA LEU A 93 -3.45 -9.95 5.28
C LEU A 93 -3.03 -8.49 5.04
N ARG A 94 -3.33 -7.95 3.84
CA ARG A 94 -2.98 -6.56 3.48
C ARG A 94 -3.61 -5.56 4.45
N PHE A 95 -4.93 -5.64 4.64
CA PHE A 95 -5.65 -4.73 5.51
C PHE A 95 -5.25 -4.89 6.98
N GLY A 96 -5.09 -6.13 7.44
CA GLY A 96 -4.65 -6.42 8.81
C GLY A 96 -3.29 -5.80 9.13
N VAL A 97 -2.30 -5.98 8.24
CA VAL A 97 -0.95 -5.42 8.42
C VAL A 97 -0.94 -3.90 8.31
N MET A 98 -1.60 -3.33 7.29
CA MET A 98 -1.65 -1.88 7.10
C MET A 98 -2.31 -1.16 8.28
N ARG A 99 -3.39 -1.74 8.84
CA ARG A 99 -4.08 -1.19 10.01
C ARG A 99 -3.22 -1.21 11.27
N SER A 100 -2.32 -2.19 11.39
CA SER A 100 -1.42 -2.34 12.54
C SER A 100 -0.11 -1.57 12.40
N ALA A 101 0.07 -0.81 11.31
CA ALA A 101 1.27 -0.04 11.02
C ALA A 101 1.06 1.46 11.20
N PRO A 102 1.20 2.01 12.42
CA PRO A 102 1.27 3.45 12.60
C PRO A 102 2.48 4.02 11.82
N LEU A 103 2.30 5.22 11.25
CA LEU A 103 3.36 5.96 10.57
C LEU A 103 4.61 6.06 11.45
N GLY A 104 5.74 5.54 10.95
CA GLY A 104 7.04 5.63 11.60
C GLY A 104 7.27 4.70 12.80
N GLN A 105 6.34 3.77 13.11
CA GLN A 105 6.52 2.79 14.19
C GLN A 105 6.59 1.36 13.67
N ASP A 106 7.31 0.53 14.43
CA ASP A 106 7.39 -0.90 14.17
C ASP A 106 6.06 -1.59 14.44
N VAL A 107 5.78 -2.63 13.67
CA VAL A 107 4.52 -3.39 13.74
C VAL A 107 4.75 -4.61 14.62
N ILE A 108 4.04 -4.71 15.75
CA ILE A 108 3.95 -5.98 16.46
C ILE A 108 2.93 -6.84 15.72
N TYR A 109 3.42 -7.89 15.06
CA TYR A 109 2.56 -8.79 14.32
C TYR A 109 1.82 -9.73 15.26
N ASP A 110 0.52 -9.84 15.01
CA ASP A 110 -0.34 -10.86 15.58
C ASP A 110 -1.31 -11.31 14.49
N GLU A 111 -1.55 -12.63 14.39
CA GLU A 111 -2.53 -13.17 13.46
C GLU A 111 -3.95 -12.67 13.77
N VAL A 112 -4.21 -12.26 15.02
CA VAL A 112 -5.46 -11.58 15.43
C VAL A 112 -5.74 -10.35 14.55
N ASN A 113 -4.72 -9.60 14.13
CA ASN A 113 -4.90 -8.44 13.25
C ASN A 113 -5.32 -8.87 11.83
N VAL A 114 -4.81 -10.00 11.35
CA VAL A 114 -5.20 -10.59 10.06
C VAL A 114 -6.63 -11.13 10.13
N GLU A 115 -7.02 -11.77 11.24
CA GLU A 115 -8.40 -12.20 11.48
C GLU A 115 -9.39 -11.03 11.48
N LEU A 116 -9.03 -9.91 12.12
CA LEU A 116 -9.81 -8.68 12.07
C LEU A 116 -9.95 -8.17 10.63
N GLY A 117 -8.89 -8.22 9.83
CA GLY A 117 -8.94 -7.90 8.40
C GLY A 117 -9.91 -8.80 7.64
N ARG A 118 -9.87 -10.10 7.86
CA ARG A 118 -10.81 -11.06 7.25
C ARG A 118 -12.25 -10.75 7.63
N ASN A 119 -12.52 -10.47 8.90
CA ASN A 119 -13.87 -10.14 9.37
C ASN A 119 -14.40 -8.84 8.74
N PHE A 120 -13.53 -7.84 8.58
CA PHE A 120 -13.88 -6.59 7.89
C PHE A 120 -14.20 -6.84 6.41
N CYS A 121 -13.35 -7.58 5.69
CA CYS A 121 -13.61 -7.95 4.29
C CYS A 121 -14.92 -8.73 4.15
N ASN A 122 -15.20 -9.66 5.06
CA ASN A 122 -16.47 -10.40 5.09
C ASN A 122 -17.67 -9.46 5.34
N LYS A 123 -17.51 -8.42 6.16
CA LYS A 123 -18.57 -7.43 6.38
C LYS A 123 -18.89 -6.63 5.13
N LEU A 124 -17.86 -6.21 4.38
CA LEU A 124 -18.02 -5.56 3.07
C LEU A 124 -18.71 -6.49 2.07
N TRP A 125 -18.27 -7.76 2.01
CA TRP A 125 -18.90 -8.76 1.14
C TRP A 125 -20.39 -8.94 1.45
N ASN A 126 -20.76 -9.02 2.74
CA ASN A 126 -22.16 -9.12 3.14
C ASN A 126 -22.98 -7.88 2.76
N ALA A 127 -22.41 -6.68 2.83
CA ALA A 127 -23.09 -5.45 2.40
C ALA A 127 -23.35 -5.45 0.88
N CYS A 128 -22.33 -5.80 0.08
CA CYS A 128 -22.47 -5.92 -1.37
C CYS A 128 -23.47 -7.02 -1.77
N ARG A 129 -23.36 -8.20 -1.13
CA ARG A 129 -24.29 -9.31 -1.35
C ARG A 129 -25.72 -8.94 -0.99
N PHE A 130 -25.93 -8.26 0.14
CA PHE A 130 -27.25 -7.76 0.52
C PHE A 130 -27.82 -6.85 -0.57
N ARG A 131 -27.04 -5.88 -1.06
CA ARG A 131 -27.48 -5.02 -2.16
C ARG A 131 -27.83 -5.81 -3.41
N GLN A 132 -27.00 -6.78 -3.81
CA GLN A 132 -27.27 -7.61 -4.99
C GLN A 132 -28.56 -8.43 -4.85
N LEU A 133 -28.84 -8.97 -3.66
CA LEU A 133 -30.05 -9.75 -3.38
C LEU A 133 -31.35 -8.92 -3.46
N GLN A 134 -31.29 -7.61 -3.21
CA GLN A 134 -32.46 -6.73 -3.37
C GLN A 134 -32.89 -6.57 -4.84
N GLY A 135 -32.04 -6.94 -5.81
CA GLY A 135 -32.36 -6.87 -7.24
C GLY A 135 -32.60 -5.44 -7.77
N GLY A 136 -33.37 -5.32 -8.84
CA GLY A 136 -33.70 -4.06 -9.51
C GLY A 136 -32.68 -3.63 -10.57
N GLU A 137 -33.12 -2.75 -11.48
CA GLU A 137 -32.25 -2.19 -12.51
C GLU A 137 -31.18 -1.29 -11.90
N VAL A 138 -29.95 -1.42 -12.38
CA VAL A 138 -28.88 -0.47 -12.06
C VAL A 138 -29.18 0.82 -12.80
N GLN A 139 -29.54 1.86 -12.06
CA GLN A 139 -29.72 3.19 -12.65
C GLN A 139 -28.36 3.85 -12.86
N ALA A 140 -28.17 4.48 -14.02
CA ALA A 140 -26.93 5.16 -14.37
C ALA A 140 -26.74 6.49 -13.63
N GLU A 141 -27.84 7.14 -13.25
CA GLU A 141 -27.83 8.44 -12.58
C GLU A 141 -28.78 8.48 -11.38
N ILE A 142 -28.42 9.29 -10.38
CA ILE A 142 -29.23 9.52 -9.18
C ILE A 142 -30.29 10.58 -9.49
N GLN A 143 -31.56 10.24 -9.27
CA GLN A 143 -32.68 11.19 -9.39
C GLN A 143 -32.87 11.92 -8.05
N SER A 144 -32.44 13.18 -7.98
CA SER A 144 -32.43 13.98 -6.74
C SER A 144 -33.78 14.08 -6.05
N GLU A 145 -34.86 14.06 -6.83
CA GLU A 145 -36.24 14.22 -6.35
C GLU A 145 -36.72 12.99 -5.59
N ARG A 146 -36.10 11.83 -5.81
CA ARG A 146 -36.46 10.55 -5.19
C ARG A 146 -35.69 10.25 -3.91
N LEU A 147 -34.72 11.09 -3.55
CA LEU A 147 -33.87 10.86 -2.38
C LEU A 147 -34.65 11.12 -1.08
N THR A 148 -34.67 10.11 -0.21
CA THR A 148 -35.15 10.22 1.17
C THR A 148 -34.14 10.97 2.05
N SER A 149 -34.50 11.25 3.30
CA SER A 149 -33.56 11.79 4.29
C SER A 149 -32.36 10.87 4.51
N ASP A 150 -32.58 9.56 4.52
CA ASP A 150 -31.55 8.55 4.78
C ASP A 150 -30.58 8.45 3.60
N ASP A 151 -31.10 8.50 2.37
CA ASP A 151 -30.28 8.54 1.16
C ASP A 151 -29.37 9.76 1.14
N ARG A 152 -29.91 10.94 1.48
CA ARG A 152 -29.12 12.18 1.57
C ARG A 152 -28.05 12.08 2.65
N TRP A 153 -28.39 11.52 3.80
CA TRP A 153 -27.45 11.36 4.91
C TRP A 153 -26.28 10.44 4.52
N ILE A 154 -26.54 9.28 3.89
CA ILE A 154 -25.45 8.37 3.50
C ILE A 154 -24.57 8.95 2.40
N LEU A 155 -25.14 9.71 1.45
CA LEU A 155 -24.36 10.41 0.41
C LEU A 155 -23.45 11.49 1.00
N LEU A 156 -23.92 12.25 2.00
CA LEU A 156 -23.10 13.23 2.71
C LEU A 156 -21.97 12.55 3.50
N ARG A 157 -22.25 11.41 4.15
CA ARG A 157 -21.23 10.62 4.84
C ARG A 157 -20.18 10.05 3.88
N LEU A 158 -20.61 9.65 2.68
CA LEU A 158 -19.70 9.20 1.62
C LEU A 158 -18.80 10.34 1.13
N ASP A 159 -19.35 11.51 0.82
CA ASP A 159 -18.57 12.68 0.41
C ASP A 159 -17.56 13.10 1.49
N GLN A 160 -17.97 13.10 2.76
CA GLN A 160 -17.05 13.33 3.88
C GLN A 160 -15.91 12.29 3.89
N ALA A 161 -16.24 11.00 3.79
CA ALA A 161 -15.24 9.94 3.78
C ALA A 161 -14.29 10.04 2.57
N ILE A 162 -14.79 10.40 1.39
CA ILE A 162 -13.95 10.63 0.20
C ILE A 162 -12.94 11.74 0.48
N ARG A 163 -13.38 12.88 1.01
CA ARG A 163 -12.47 14.00 1.32
C ARG A 163 -11.42 13.61 2.35
N GLU A 164 -11.84 12.99 3.45
CA GLU A 164 -10.94 12.57 4.53
C GLU A 164 -9.90 11.56 4.03
N ILE A 165 -10.30 10.59 3.20
CA ILE A 165 -9.39 9.57 2.65
C ILE A 165 -8.47 10.17 1.59
N THR A 166 -8.97 11.03 0.70
CA THR A 166 -8.12 11.70 -0.31
C THR A 166 -7.00 12.50 0.36
N VAL A 167 -7.34 13.32 1.37
CA VAL A 167 -6.35 14.09 2.14
C VAL A 167 -5.36 13.19 2.88
N ALA A 168 -5.78 11.99 3.32
CA ALA A 168 -4.89 11.06 3.99
C ALA A 168 -3.92 10.33 3.03
N TYR A 169 -4.21 10.30 1.73
CA TYR A 169 -3.36 9.70 0.70
C TYR A 169 -2.43 10.69 0.00
N GLU A 170 -2.75 11.99 0.05
CA GLU A 170 -1.90 13.10 -0.41
C GLU A 170 -0.78 13.42 0.59
#